data_AF-A0A7S0E864-F1
#
_entry.id   AF-A0A7S0E864-F1
#
_cell.length_a   1.000
_cell.length_b   1.000
_cell.length_c   1.000
_cell.angle_alpha   90.00
_cell.angle_beta   90.00
_cell.angle_gamma   90.00
#
_symmetry.space_group_name_H-M   'P 1'
#
loop_
_entity.id
_entity.type
_entity.pdbx_description
1 polymer ?
#
loop_
_entity_poly.entity_id
_entity_poly.type
_entity_poly.pdbx_seq_one_letter_code
_entity_poly.pdbx_strand_id
1 'polypeptide(L)'
;VKAWGTPPRQGRPTSPRQVLERQARAAQRVEAVGASGTEEAALLLARNEAFEGFRRSYRKNEAIETSKQELKGKYDAAKRLGEHVNGARARINAAKGQIEAVRQKRAAAELSGSAGGLVQEEESLKEMLEDEKRQYKEGFAQLKALKSEIEHLQHLLEQSRRRLQVPHPLPSPNPNLRRLCS
;
A
#
# COMPACT_ATOMS: atom_id res chain seq x y z
N VAL A 1 19.38 13.49 -21.52
CA VAL A 1 18.38 13.04 -22.52
C VAL A 1 18.54 11.55 -22.78
N LYS A 2 17.85 10.69 -22.01
CA LYS A 2 17.79 9.25 -22.29
C LYS A 2 16.51 9.00 -23.10
N ALA A 3 16.70 8.62 -24.37
CA ALA A 3 15.63 8.28 -25.28
C ALA A 3 14.96 6.98 -24.82
N TRP A 4 13.67 7.05 -24.51
CA TRP A 4 12.86 5.86 -24.30
C TRP A 4 12.59 5.21 -25.66
N GLY A 5 13.37 4.19 -25.99
CA GLY A 5 13.14 3.37 -27.17
C GLY A 5 11.83 2.61 -27.00
N THR A 6 10.82 2.97 -27.79
CA THR A 6 9.57 2.21 -27.92
C THR A 6 9.93 0.77 -28.32
N PRO A 7 9.54 -0.27 -27.58
CA PRO A 7 9.79 -1.63 -28.04
C PRO A 7 9.07 -1.82 -29.38
N PRO A 8 9.71 -2.50 -30.36
CA PRO A 8 9.15 -2.63 -31.69
C PRO A 8 7.79 -3.31 -31.59
N ARG A 9 6.79 -2.71 -32.24
CA ARG A 9 5.48 -3.34 -32.42
C ARG A 9 5.74 -4.62 -33.20
N GLN A 10 5.76 -5.77 -32.52
CA GLN A 10 6.03 -7.05 -33.17
C GLN A 10 5.00 -7.21 -34.29
N GLY A 11 5.50 -7.17 -35.53
CA GLY A 11 4.66 -7.30 -36.71
C GLY A 11 3.93 -8.63 -36.68
N ARG A 12 2.76 -8.66 -37.33
CA ARG A 12 2.04 -9.92 -37.58
C ARG A 12 3.03 -10.88 -38.25
N PRO A 13 3.14 -12.15 -37.81
CA PRO A 13 4.14 -13.06 -38.34
C PRO A 13 4.04 -13.13 -39.87
N THR A 14 5.13 -12.85 -40.58
CA THR A 14 5.15 -12.72 -42.05
C THR A 14 5.59 -14.00 -42.75
N SER A 15 6.09 -14.99 -42.01
CA SER A 15 6.57 -16.27 -42.54
C SER A 15 5.89 -17.46 -41.86
N PRO A 16 5.50 -18.51 -42.60
CA PRO A 16 4.95 -19.75 -42.05
C PRO A 16 5.80 -20.35 -40.92
N ARG A 17 7.14 -20.21 -41.01
CA ARG A 17 8.08 -20.71 -40.00
C ARG A 17 7.95 -19.99 -38.66
N GLN A 18 7.72 -18.67 -38.68
CA GLN A 18 7.53 -17.87 -37.46
C GLN A 18 6.17 -18.15 -36.80
N VAL A 19 5.13 -18.44 -37.60
CA VAL A 19 3.82 -18.85 -37.09
C VAL A 19 3.95 -20.19 -36.37
N LEU A 20 4.62 -21.16 -37.00
CA LEU A 20 4.84 -22.50 -36.44
C LEU A 20 5.66 -22.45 -35.15
N GLU A 21 6.74 -21.68 -35.10
CA GLU A 21 7.52 -21.52 -33.87
C GLU A 21 6.71 -20.89 -32.73
N ARG A 22 5.82 -19.95 -33.04
CA ARG A 22 4.94 -19.33 -32.04
C ARG A 22 3.88 -20.29 -31.53
N GLN A 23 3.31 -21.11 -32.42
CA GLN A 23 2.38 -22.19 -32.07
C GLN A 23 3.06 -23.28 -31.23
N ALA A 24 4.28 -23.67 -31.57
CA ALA A 24 5.05 -24.67 -30.82
C ALA A 24 5.38 -24.19 -29.40
N ARG A 25 5.79 -22.92 -29.23
CA ARG A 25 6.03 -22.32 -27.90
C ARG A 25 4.75 -22.23 -27.07
N ALA A 26 3.60 -21.94 -27.71
CA ALA A 26 2.31 -21.93 -27.03
C ALA A 26 1.91 -23.35 -26.58
N ALA A 27 2.09 -24.36 -27.43
CA ALA A 27 1.80 -25.76 -27.12
C ALA A 27 2.65 -26.29 -25.95
N GLN A 28 3.97 -26.03 -25.96
CA GLN A 28 4.87 -26.42 -24.87
C GLN A 28 4.48 -25.80 -23.52
N ARG A 29 3.93 -24.58 -23.52
CA ARG A 29 3.47 -23.90 -22.30
C ARG A 29 2.13 -24.41 -21.81
N VAL A 30 1.22 -24.78 -22.71
CA VAL A 30 -0.04 -25.46 -22.38
C VAL A 30 0.25 -26.79 -21.70
N GLU A 31 1.21 -27.55 -22.23
CA GLU A 31 1.68 -28.81 -21.66
C GLU A 31 2.32 -28.63 -20.27
N ALA A 32 3.17 -27.61 -20.08
CA ALA A 32 3.81 -27.31 -18.80
C ALA A 32 2.85 -26.89 -17.67
N VAL A 33 1.65 -26.41 -18.01
CA VAL A 33 0.60 -26.05 -17.03
C VAL A 33 -0.26 -27.27 -16.66
N GLY A 34 0.02 -28.45 -17.23
CA GLY A 34 -0.74 -29.68 -16.96
C GLY A 34 -2.14 -29.69 -17.58
N ALA A 35 -2.44 -28.73 -18.45
CA ALA A 35 -3.70 -28.65 -19.18
C ALA A 35 -3.53 -29.38 -20.52
N SER A 36 -3.70 -30.70 -20.52
CA SER A 36 -3.60 -31.49 -21.75
C SER A 36 -4.70 -31.11 -22.74
N GLY A 37 -4.30 -30.51 -23.86
CA GLY A 37 -4.93 -30.76 -25.17
C GLY A 37 -6.27 -30.12 -25.50
N THR A 38 -6.76 -29.08 -24.81
CA THR A 38 -7.98 -28.37 -25.24
C THR A 38 -7.64 -27.03 -25.91
N GLU A 39 -8.27 -26.74 -27.06
CA GLU A 39 -8.21 -25.40 -27.69
C GLU A 39 -8.63 -24.29 -26.71
N GLU A 40 -9.47 -24.64 -25.75
CA GLU A 40 -9.90 -23.78 -24.66
C GLU A 40 -8.76 -23.36 -23.73
N ALA A 41 -7.81 -24.25 -23.40
CA ALA A 41 -6.62 -23.90 -22.64
C ALA A 41 -5.72 -22.92 -23.40
N ALA A 42 -5.54 -23.12 -24.71
CA ALA A 42 -4.79 -22.21 -25.57
C ALA A 42 -5.47 -20.83 -25.69
N LEU A 43 -6.81 -20.80 -25.82
CA LEU A 43 -7.61 -19.58 -25.83
C LEU A 43 -7.53 -18.82 -24.49
N LEU A 44 -7.58 -19.53 -23.36
CA LEU A 44 -7.42 -18.94 -22.03
C LEU A 44 -6.03 -18.33 -21.84
N LEU A 45 -4.98 -19.00 -22.30
CA LEU A 45 -3.60 -18.47 -22.30
C LEU A 45 -3.49 -17.23 -23.18
N ALA A 46 -3.99 -17.28 -24.42
CA ALA A 46 -3.96 -16.15 -25.34
C ALA A 46 -4.76 -14.94 -24.80
N ARG A 47 -5.91 -15.19 -24.16
CA ARG A 47 -6.70 -14.18 -23.45
C ARG A 47 -5.92 -13.57 -22.30
N ASN A 48 -5.26 -14.39 -21.48
CA ASN A 48 -4.46 -13.90 -20.36
C ASN A 48 -3.25 -13.08 -20.84
N GLU A 49 -2.60 -13.46 -21.94
CA GLU A 49 -1.53 -12.68 -22.57
C GLU A 49 -2.03 -11.34 -23.11
N ALA A 50 -3.18 -11.33 -23.78
CA ALA A 50 -3.81 -10.10 -24.28
C ALA A 50 -4.21 -9.17 -23.11
N PHE A 51 -4.72 -9.74 -22.02
CA PHE A 51 -5.07 -9.00 -20.80
C PHE A 51 -3.83 -8.42 -20.10
N GLU A 52 -2.75 -9.19 -19.99
CA GLU A 52 -1.46 -8.73 -19.46
C GLU A 52 -0.85 -7.61 -20.32
N GLY A 53 -0.93 -7.74 -21.65
CA GLY A 53 -0.53 -6.70 -22.60
C GLY A 53 -1.35 -5.42 -22.42
N PHE A 54 -2.67 -5.55 -22.26
CA PHE A 54 -3.56 -4.42 -21.94
C PHE A 54 -3.17 -3.76 -20.60
N ARG A 55 -2.98 -4.55 -19.53
CA ARG A 55 -2.57 -4.07 -18.20
C ARG A 55 -1.27 -3.26 -18.27
N ARG A 56 -0.25 -3.76 -18.96
CA ARG A 56 1.04 -3.08 -19.13
C ARG A 56 0.94 -1.82 -19.99
N SER A 57 0.13 -1.84 -21.03
CA SER A 57 -0.11 -0.67 -21.90
C SER A 57 -1.02 0.38 -21.27
N TYR A 58 -1.70 0.04 -20.17
CA TYR A 58 -2.54 0.96 -19.42
C TYR A 58 -1.65 2.02 -18.76
N ARG A 59 -1.65 3.22 -19.34
CA ARG A 59 -0.79 4.35 -18.97
C ARG A 59 -0.84 4.74 -17.49
N LYS A 60 -1.86 4.31 -16.75
CA LYS A 60 -2.04 4.56 -15.31
C LYS A 60 -1.60 3.38 -14.42
N ASN A 61 -1.09 2.28 -14.99
CA ASN A 61 -0.71 1.10 -14.22
C ASN A 61 0.52 1.36 -13.33
N GLU A 62 1.50 2.16 -13.80
CA GLU A 62 2.62 2.59 -12.96
C GLU A 62 2.16 3.43 -11.75
N ALA A 63 1.20 4.33 -11.94
CA ALA A 63 0.63 5.11 -10.85
C ALA A 63 -0.10 4.21 -9.83
N ILE A 64 -0.83 3.19 -10.29
CA ILE A 64 -1.50 2.22 -9.43
C ILE A 64 -0.49 1.40 -8.62
N GLU A 65 0.57 0.90 -9.25
CA GLU A 65 1.61 0.14 -8.54
C GLU A 65 2.38 1.02 -7.54
N THR A 66 2.63 2.29 -7.88
CA THR A 66 3.22 3.28 -6.96
C THR A 66 2.30 3.51 -5.76
N SER A 67 1.00 3.75 -5.97
CA SER A 67 0.04 3.92 -4.87
C SER A 67 -0.09 2.69 -3.98
N LYS A 68 0.07 1.47 -4.51
CA LYS A 68 0.11 0.24 -3.69
C LYS A 68 1.37 0.20 -2.81
N GLN A 69 2.53 0.56 -3.36
CA GLN A 69 3.77 0.61 -2.59
C GLN A 69 3.70 1.68 -1.49
N GLU A 70 3.17 2.86 -1.82
CA GLU A 70 2.92 3.92 -0.84
C GLU A 70 1.95 3.48 0.25
N LEU A 71 0.87 2.79 -0.10
CA LEU A 71 -0.10 2.27 0.87
C LEU A 71 0.57 1.30 1.84
N LYS A 72 1.41 0.38 1.34
CA LYS A 72 2.18 -0.55 2.18
C LYS A 72 3.12 0.20 3.12
N GLY A 73 3.88 1.17 2.59
CA GLY A 73 4.79 1.99 3.40
C GLY A 73 4.07 2.76 4.50
N LYS A 74 2.87 3.30 4.22
CA LYS A 74 2.05 3.99 5.22
C LYS A 74 1.52 3.06 6.31
N TYR A 75 1.17 1.81 5.98
CA TYR A 75 0.82 0.81 6.99
C TYR A 75 2.00 0.48 7.92
N ASP A 76 3.18 0.28 7.35
CA ASP A 76 4.39 0.01 8.13
C ASP A 76 4.72 1.20 9.05
N ALA A 77 4.60 2.43 8.54
CA ALA A 77 4.76 3.65 9.33
C ALA A 77 3.72 3.76 10.45
N ALA A 78 2.44 3.53 10.15
CA ALA A 78 1.36 3.56 11.13
C ALA A 78 1.55 2.52 12.24
N LYS A 79 2.04 1.32 11.91
CA LYS A 79 2.35 0.28 12.90
C LYS A 79 3.45 0.73 13.85
N ARG A 80 4.58 1.21 13.33
CA ARG A 80 5.71 1.72 14.14
C ARG A 80 5.28 2.89 15.02
N LEU A 81 4.51 3.82 14.46
CA LEU A 81 4.00 4.97 15.20
C LEU A 81 3.01 4.55 16.29
N GLY A 82 2.16 3.56 16.02
CA GLY A 82 1.27 2.98 17.02
C GLY A 82 2.02 2.37 18.19
N GLU A 83 3.09 1.61 17.92
CA GLU A 83 4.01 1.08 18.94
C GLU A 83 4.66 2.23 19.76
N HIS A 84 5.12 3.28 19.09
CA HIS A 84 5.69 4.46 19.73
C HIS A 84 4.69 5.18 20.67
N VAL A 85 3.46 5.44 20.20
CA VAL A 85 2.40 6.08 20.98
C VAL A 85 2.00 5.22 22.19
N ASN A 86 1.90 3.90 22.01
CA ASN A 86 1.64 2.98 23.12
C ASN A 86 2.79 2.98 24.14
N GLY A 87 4.03 3.05 23.67
CA GLY A 87 5.21 3.21 24.53
C GLY A 87 5.16 4.50 25.35
N ALA A 88 4.88 5.64 24.70
CA ALA A 88 4.71 6.93 25.39
C ALA A 88 3.60 6.86 26.45
N ARG A 89 2.46 6.22 26.14
CA ARG A 89 1.36 6.01 27.10
C ARG A 89 1.82 5.19 28.31
N ALA A 90 2.60 4.14 28.10
CA ALA A 90 3.14 3.33 29.20
C ALA A 90 4.10 4.15 30.08
N ARG A 91 5.00 4.94 29.48
CA ARG A 91 5.94 5.81 30.20
C ARG A 91 5.24 6.91 30.99
N ILE A 92 4.17 7.51 30.44
CA ILE A 92 3.30 8.44 31.18
C ILE A 92 2.75 7.80 32.46
N ASN A 93 2.25 6.57 32.38
CA ASN A 93 1.69 5.88 33.54
C ASN A 93 2.77 5.53 34.56
N ALA A 94 3.94 5.09 34.10
CA ALA A 94 5.09 4.82 34.96
C ALA A 94 5.55 6.08 35.71
N ALA A 95 5.73 7.20 35.01
CA ALA A 95 6.13 8.47 35.59
C ALA A 95 5.13 8.98 36.63
N LYS A 96 3.82 8.84 36.38
CA LYS A 96 2.78 9.15 37.39
C LYS A 96 2.93 8.33 38.66
N GLY A 97 3.12 7.01 38.52
CA GLY A 97 3.34 6.13 39.67
C GLY A 97 4.61 6.45 40.44
N GLN A 98 5.70 6.83 39.75
CA GLN A 98 6.94 7.25 40.38
C GLN A 98 6.78 8.57 41.15
N ILE A 99 6.07 9.55 40.59
CA ILE A 99 5.76 10.81 41.28
C ILE A 99 4.97 10.56 42.57
N GLU A 100 3.96 9.69 42.53
CA GLU A 100 3.19 9.31 43.72
C GLU A 100 4.07 8.63 44.78
N ALA A 101 4.96 7.72 44.36
CA ALA A 101 5.91 7.07 45.27
C ALA A 101 6.89 8.06 45.92
N VAL A 102 7.42 9.02 45.15
CA VAL A 102 8.30 10.08 45.69
C VAL A 102 7.55 10.96 46.69
N ARG A 103 6.29 11.32 46.41
CA ARG A 103 5.44 12.09 47.34
C ARG A 103 5.21 11.35 48.65
N GLN A 104 4.94 10.04 48.59
CA GLN A 104 4.80 9.20 49.78
C GLN A 104 6.10 9.12 50.59
N LYS A 105 7.24 8.89 49.92
CA LYS A 105 8.56 8.90 50.56
C LYS A 105 8.85 10.23 51.23
N ARG A 106 8.50 11.35 50.58
CA ARG A 106 8.69 12.70 51.12
C ARG A 106 7.87 12.92 52.38
N ALA A 107 6.59 12.56 52.37
CA ALA A 107 5.72 12.65 53.55
C ALA A 107 6.27 11.82 54.73
N ALA A 108 6.88 10.66 54.47
CA ALA A 108 7.53 9.85 55.50
C ALA A 108 8.87 10.43 55.99
N ALA A 109 9.59 11.18 55.13
CA ALA A 109 10.93 11.71 55.41
C ALA A 109 10.95 13.11 56.07
N GLU A 110 9.79 13.75 56.26
CA GLU A 110 9.68 15.09 56.87
C GLU A 110 10.29 15.18 58.29
N LEU A 111 10.43 14.05 58.99
CA LEU A 111 11.10 13.99 60.30
C LEU A 111 12.63 14.00 60.27
N SER A 112 13.29 13.73 59.12
CA SER A 112 14.76 13.59 59.06
C SER A 112 15.50 14.75 58.38
N GLY A 113 14.79 15.77 57.88
CA GLY A 113 15.41 16.92 57.20
C GLY A 113 16.01 16.60 55.82
N SER A 114 15.91 15.36 55.33
CA SER A 114 16.50 14.90 54.05
C SER A 114 15.56 15.07 52.84
N ALA A 115 14.56 15.97 52.91
CA ALA A 115 13.52 16.09 51.89
C ALA A 115 13.98 16.74 50.57
N GLY A 116 15.09 17.49 50.57
CA GLY A 116 15.54 18.27 49.41
C GLY A 116 15.80 17.44 48.14
N GLY A 117 16.45 16.28 48.28
CA GLY A 117 16.73 15.39 47.13
C GLY A 117 15.46 14.81 46.49
N LEU A 118 14.41 14.58 47.28
CA LEU A 118 13.13 14.06 46.80
C LEU A 118 12.33 15.12 46.01
N VAL A 119 12.51 16.42 46.33
CA VAL A 119 11.88 17.51 45.57
C VAL A 119 12.46 17.57 44.15
N GLN A 120 13.79 17.52 44.05
CA GLN A 120 14.48 17.54 42.76
C GLN A 120 14.14 16.29 41.91
N GLU A 121 14.03 15.12 42.55
CA GLU A 121 13.58 13.89 41.87
C GLU A 121 12.14 14.03 41.34
N GLU A 122 11.21 14.60 42.13
CA GLU A 122 9.83 14.84 41.69
C GLU A 122 9.77 15.82 40.51
N GLU A 123 10.58 16.88 40.53
CA GLU A 123 10.64 17.87 39.44
C GLU A 123 11.14 17.24 38.13
N SER A 124 12.21 16.45 38.18
CA SER A 124 12.72 15.72 37.00
C SER A 124 11.67 14.77 36.42
N LEU A 125 10.93 14.03 37.28
CA LEU A 125 9.85 13.16 36.83
C LEU A 125 8.68 13.93 36.20
N LYS A 126 8.39 15.16 36.66
CA LYS A 126 7.37 16.03 36.05
C LYS A 126 7.80 16.51 34.66
N GLU A 127 9.07 16.89 34.50
CA GLU A 127 9.60 17.28 33.19
C GLU A 127 9.51 16.11 32.20
N MET A 128 9.95 14.91 32.61
CA MET A 128 9.80 13.69 31.81
C MET A 128 8.33 13.41 31.46
N LEU A 129 7.42 13.58 32.41
CA LEU A 129 5.99 13.36 32.19
C LEU A 129 5.42 14.33 31.14
N GLU A 130 5.81 15.61 31.16
CA GLU A 130 5.36 16.58 30.16
C GLU A 130 5.93 16.30 28.77
N ASP A 131 7.19 15.88 28.69
CA ASP A 131 7.81 15.45 27.44
C ASP A 131 7.11 14.23 26.83
N GLU A 132 6.78 13.22 27.64
CA GLU A 132 6.05 12.04 27.17
C GLU A 132 4.62 12.38 26.75
N LYS A 133 3.95 13.31 27.45
CA LYS A 133 2.63 13.83 27.03
C LYS A 133 2.71 14.53 25.67
N ARG A 134 3.77 15.31 25.43
CA ARG A 134 4.01 15.95 24.14
C ARG A 134 4.19 14.90 23.04
N GLN A 135 5.08 13.94 23.24
CA GLN A 135 5.32 12.84 22.29
C GLN A 135 4.04 12.03 22.00
N TYR A 136 3.24 11.72 23.02
CA TYR A 136 1.97 11.03 22.85
C TYR A 136 0.99 11.85 21.98
N LYS A 137 0.82 13.15 22.27
CA LYS A 137 -0.09 14.02 21.53
C LYS A 137 0.32 14.15 20.07
N GLU A 138 1.60 14.41 19.81
CA GLU A 138 2.15 14.52 18.46
C GLU A 138 2.02 13.20 17.69
N GLY A 139 2.43 12.09 18.29
CA GLY A 139 2.34 10.77 17.67
C GLY A 139 0.88 10.36 17.40
N PHE A 140 -0.05 10.68 18.30
CA PHE A 140 -1.46 10.39 18.08
C PHE A 140 -2.07 11.24 16.96
N ALA A 141 -1.69 12.51 16.84
CA ALA A 141 -2.11 13.38 15.75
C ALA A 141 -1.60 12.86 14.40
N GLN A 142 -0.33 12.46 14.33
CA GLN A 142 0.26 11.84 13.15
C GLN A 142 -0.42 10.51 12.80
N LEU A 143 -0.80 9.69 13.78
CA LEU A 143 -1.49 8.43 13.55
C LEU A 143 -2.89 8.65 12.95
N LYS A 144 -3.60 9.70 13.37
CA LYS A 144 -4.88 10.11 12.74
C LYS A 144 -4.69 10.55 11.29
N ALA A 145 -3.65 11.34 11.01
CA ALA A 145 -3.34 11.77 9.65
C ALA A 145 -3.04 10.56 8.75
N LEU A 146 -2.16 9.65 9.19
CA LEU A 146 -1.84 8.42 8.46
C LEU A 146 -3.08 7.56 8.19
N LYS A 147 -4.00 7.44 9.16
CA LYS A 147 -5.26 6.73 8.96
C LYS A 147 -6.07 7.34 7.80
N SER A 148 -6.23 8.66 7.79
CA SER A 148 -6.96 9.36 6.72
C SER A 148 -6.30 9.19 5.35
N GLU A 149 -4.96 9.26 5.29
CA GLU A 149 -4.22 9.04 4.05
C GLU A 149 -4.35 7.61 3.52
N ILE A 150 -4.34 6.61 4.42
CA ILE A 150 -4.57 5.20 4.08
C ILE A 150 -5.97 5.03 3.47
N GLU A 151 -7.00 5.59 4.10
CA GLU A 151 -8.38 5.55 3.60
C GLU A 151 -8.49 6.19 2.21
N HIS A 152 -7.83 7.33 2.00
CA HIS A 152 -7.79 8.00 0.71
C HIS A 152 -7.15 7.15 -0.39
N LEU A 153 -5.99 6.55 -0.11
CA LEU A 153 -5.29 5.67 -1.06
C LEU A 153 -6.09 4.41 -1.37
N GLN A 154 -6.74 3.80 -0.37
CA GLN A 154 -7.62 2.66 -0.58
C GLN A 154 -8.77 3.02 -1.52
N HIS A 155 -9.40 4.19 -1.34
CA HIS A 155 -10.46 4.66 -2.22
C HIS A 155 -9.98 4.86 -3.66
N LEU A 156 -8.81 5.48 -3.85
CA LEU A 156 -8.20 5.66 -5.17
C LEU A 156 -7.92 4.32 -5.86
N LEU A 157 -7.36 3.36 -5.14
CA LEU A 157 -7.09 2.02 -5.68
C LEU A 157 -8.39 1.29 -6.05
N GLU A 158 -9.41 1.34 -5.22
CA GLU A 158 -10.72 0.76 -5.51
C GLU A 158 -11.36 1.42 -6.75
N GLN A 159 -11.29 2.74 -6.86
CA GLN A 159 -11.79 3.47 -8.03
C GLN A 159 -11.03 3.07 -9.31
N SER A 160 -9.71 2.93 -9.23
CA SER A 160 -8.88 2.48 -10.34
C SER A 160 -9.23 1.06 -10.78
N ARG A 161 -9.48 0.16 -9.81
CA ARG A 161 -9.90 -1.23 -10.05
C ARG A 161 -11.24 -1.28 -10.77
N ARG A 162 -12.23 -0.50 -10.33
CA ARG A 162 -13.54 -0.41 -10.98
C ARG A 162 -13.44 0.08 -12.42
N ARG A 163 -12.62 1.11 -12.68
CA ARG A 163 -12.40 1.62 -14.05
C ARG A 163 -11.75 0.61 -14.99
N LEU A 164 -10.96 -0.32 -14.47
CA LEU A 164 -10.38 -1.43 -15.24
C LEU A 164 -11.38 -2.58 -15.49
N GLN A 165 -12.36 -2.75 -14.60
CA GLN A 165 -13.39 -3.78 -14.72
C GLN A 165 -14.59 -3.36 -15.58
N VAL A 166 -14.80 -2.06 -15.80
CA VAL A 166 -15.83 -1.57 -16.72
C VAL A 166 -15.34 -1.82 -18.15
N PRO A 167 -15.97 -2.73 -18.93
CA PRO A 167 -15.66 -2.86 -20.34
C PRO A 167 -15.97 -1.52 -21.00
N HIS A 168 -15.01 -1.00 -21.79
CA HIS A 168 -15.26 0.17 -22.62
C HIS A 168 -16.53 -0.13 -23.44
N PRO A 169 -17.59 0.70 -23.36
CA PRO A 169 -18.77 0.47 -24.19
C PRO A 169 -18.30 0.46 -25.64
N LEU A 170 -18.58 -0.63 -26.35
CA LEU A 170 -18.30 -0.69 -27.78
C LEU A 170 -19.00 0.52 -28.42
N PRO A 171 -18.33 1.25 -29.34
CA PRO A 171 -19.01 2.29 -30.09
C PRO A 171 -20.28 1.68 -30.70
N SER A 172 -21.42 2.33 -30.48
CA SER A 172 -22.70 1.88 -31.01
C SER A 172 -22.56 1.66 -32.53
N PRO A 173 -23.12 0.58 -33.07
CA PRO A 173 -23.00 0.29 -34.50
C PRO A 173 -23.57 1.47 -35.29
N ASN A 174 -22.72 2.03 -36.15
CA ASN A 174 -23.00 3.21 -36.96
C ASN A 174 -24.30 2.96 -37.78
N PRO A 175 -25.37 3.75 -37.58
CA PRO A 175 -26.67 3.50 -38.20
C PRO A 175 -26.65 3.57 -39.73
N ASN A 176 -25.57 4.10 -40.31
CA ASN A 176 -25.40 4.24 -41.76
C ASN A 176 -24.98 2.96 -42.49
N LEU A 177 -24.58 1.89 -41.78
CA LEU A 177 -24.21 0.61 -42.40
C LEU A 177 -25.39 -0.31 -42.73
N ARG A 178 -26.63 0.06 -42.35
CA ARG A 178 -27.85 -0.72 -42.67
C ARG A 178 -28.44 -0.42 -44.06
N ARG A 179 -27.90 0.54 -44.82
CA ARG A 179 -28.45 0.95 -46.13
C ARG A 179 -27.70 0.40 -47.35
N LEU A 180 -26.78 -0.56 -47.17
CA LEU A 180 -25.99 -1.14 -48.27
C LEU A 180 -26.36 -2.58 -48.62
N CYS A 181 -27.44 -3.13 -48.04
CA CYS A 181 -28.03 -4.40 -48.43
C CYS A 181 -29.51 -4.20 -48.77
N SER A 182 -29.80 -3.69 -49.96
CA SER A 182 -31.09 -3.81 -50.65
C SER A 182 -30.82 -3.77 -52.14
#